data_AF-A0A5K1BRC4-F1
#
_entry.id   AF-A0A5K1BRC4-F1
#
_cell.length_a   1.000
_cell.length_b   1.000
_cell.length_c   1.000
_cell.angle_alpha   90.00
_cell.angle_beta   90.00
_cell.angle_gamma   90.00
#
_symmetry.space_group_name_H-M   'P 1'
#
loop_
_entity.id
_entity.type
_entity.pdbx_description
1 polymer ?
#
loop_
_entity_poly.entity_id
_entity_poly.type
_entity_poly.pdbx_seq_one_letter_code
_entity_poly.pdbx_strand_id
1 'polypeptide(L)'
;MQKQLADQLGVASPTEGALDGCETYTNEMNSLADGETETSSILQTDHSQVMLNLSSRHRPLSPLRILRGICCLVVLLSTAFMMLVCLSPVAYVLPRLFSVRCSRRMTSFFFSKWLSLWPFLFEKINKTKVVWSGEIVPPGERVLLLCNHRTEVDWMYLWNFAIRKGRLGYIKYILKNSLMKLPIFGWGFHIFDFIPVERKWEHDELLIREMLSTFLDPLDPLWLIVFPEGTDYT
;
A
#
# COMPACT_ATOMS: atom_id res chain seq x y z
N MET A 1 -16.93 -9.59 1.99
CA MET A 1 -15.45 -9.57 1.81
C MET A 1 -14.69 -9.07 3.04
N GLN A 2 -14.72 -7.79 3.43
CA GLN A 2 -13.82 -7.24 4.47
C GLN A 2 -13.96 -7.90 5.86
N LYS A 3 -15.19 -8.03 6.39
CA LYS A 3 -15.45 -8.66 7.68
C LYS A 3 -15.00 -10.13 7.70
N GLN A 4 -15.35 -10.87 6.64
CA GLN A 4 -14.97 -12.28 6.49
C GLN A 4 -13.46 -12.48 6.34
N LEU A 5 -12.75 -11.53 5.72
CA LEU A 5 -11.30 -11.56 5.60
C LEU A 5 -10.61 -11.29 6.93
N ALA A 6 -11.13 -10.34 7.73
CA ALA A 6 -10.65 -10.09 9.09
C ALA A 6 -10.84 -11.32 9.98
N ASP A 7 -12.04 -11.94 9.93
CA ASP A 7 -12.37 -13.15 10.69
C ASP A 7 -11.47 -14.34 10.31
N GLN A 8 -11.15 -14.52 9.02
CA GLN A 8 -10.25 -15.57 8.55
C GLN A 8 -8.79 -15.37 8.95
N LEU A 9 -8.35 -14.12 9.13
CA LEU A 9 -6.97 -13.79 9.47
C LEU A 9 -6.73 -13.70 10.98
N GLY A 10 -7.77 -13.86 11.81
CA GLY A 10 -7.68 -13.68 13.26
C GLY A 10 -7.29 -12.26 13.66
N VAL A 11 -7.62 -11.26 12.83
CA VAL A 11 -7.31 -9.85 13.09
C VAL A 11 -8.51 -9.23 13.80
N ALA A 12 -8.28 -8.65 14.99
CA ALA A 12 -9.34 -7.98 15.75
C ALA A 12 -9.97 -6.83 14.95
N SER A 13 -11.30 -6.78 14.91
CA SER A 13 -12.07 -5.66 14.35
C SER A 13 -11.91 -4.41 15.23
N PRO A 14 -11.90 -3.18 14.68
CA PRO A 14 -11.95 -1.98 15.50
C PRO A 14 -13.22 -2.00 16.35
N THR A 15 -13.07 -1.82 17.67
CA THR A 15 -14.18 -1.69 18.61
C THR A 15 -15.08 -0.51 18.24
N GLU A 16 -16.40 -0.68 18.33
CA GLU A 16 -17.49 0.24 17.94
C GLU A 16 -17.52 1.63 18.64
N GLY A 17 -16.43 2.08 19.26
CA GLY A 17 -16.35 3.35 20.01
C GLY A 17 -16.13 4.62 19.16
N ALA A 18 -16.11 4.54 17.83
CA ALA A 18 -15.76 5.69 16.97
C ALA A 18 -16.96 6.57 16.53
N LEU A 19 -18.19 6.24 16.96
CA LEU A 19 -19.40 6.94 16.49
C LEU A 19 -19.99 7.96 17.48
N ASP A 20 -19.46 8.05 18.70
CA ASP A 20 -20.01 8.94 19.75
C ASP A 20 -19.54 10.42 19.64
N GLY A 21 -18.69 10.73 18.65
CA GLY A 21 -18.19 12.09 18.42
C GLY A 21 -19.12 12.98 17.59
N CYS A 22 -20.25 12.48 17.08
CA CYS A 22 -21.06 13.17 16.08
C CYS A 22 -22.08 14.17 16.66
N GLU A 23 -22.57 13.95 17.89
CA GLU A 23 -23.64 14.79 18.48
C GLU A 23 -23.14 16.13 19.05
N THR A 24 -21.84 16.28 19.30
CA THR A 24 -21.26 17.54 19.80
C THR A 24 -21.09 18.60 18.70
N TYR A 25 -21.06 18.20 17.42
CA TYR A 25 -20.83 19.09 16.27
C TYR A 25 -22.06 19.87 15.82
N THR A 26 -23.28 19.38 16.10
CA THR A 26 -24.52 19.98 15.61
C THR A 26 -24.91 21.25 16.35
N ASN A 27 -24.48 21.42 17.61
CA ASN A 27 -24.80 22.60 18.41
C ASN A 27 -23.87 23.80 18.16
N GLU A 28 -22.65 23.59 17.65
CA GLU A 28 -21.76 24.68 17.22
C GLU A 28 -22.14 25.28 15.85
N MET A 29 -22.77 24.50 14.95
CA MET A 29 -23.14 24.98 13.62
C MET A 29 -24.22 26.07 13.63
N ASN A 30 -25.12 26.07 14.63
CA ASN A 30 -26.21 27.06 14.69
C ASN A 30 -25.78 28.45 15.17
N SER A 31 -24.60 28.60 15.79
CA SER A 31 -24.04 29.93 16.13
C SER A 31 -23.08 30.49 15.07
N LEU A 32 -22.76 29.70 14.03
CA LEU A 32 -21.85 30.07 12.94
C LEU A 32 -22.58 30.60 11.69
N ALA A 33 -23.90 30.38 11.58
CA ALA A 33 -24.71 30.76 10.43
C ALA A 33 -24.80 32.29 10.19
N ASP A 34 -24.65 33.12 11.23
CA ASP A 34 -24.70 34.59 11.09
C ASP A 34 -23.40 35.21 10.56
N GLY A 35 -22.32 34.41 10.42
CA GLY A 35 -21.05 34.85 9.82
C GLY A 35 -20.88 34.45 8.35
N GLU A 36 -21.75 33.62 7.78
CA GLU A 36 -21.50 32.94 6.50
C GLU A 36 -21.44 33.86 5.28
N THR A 37 -22.08 35.03 5.31
CA THR A 37 -22.17 35.90 4.11
C THR A 37 -20.85 36.64 3.82
N GLU A 38 -20.08 36.99 4.85
CA GLU A 38 -18.75 37.63 4.67
C GLU A 38 -17.65 36.57 4.47
N THR A 39 -17.72 35.46 5.22
CA THR A 39 -16.73 34.38 5.14
C THR A 39 -16.73 33.64 3.81
N SER A 40 -17.90 33.47 3.17
CA SER A 40 -18.02 32.84 1.84
C SER A 40 -17.29 33.63 0.74
N SER A 41 -17.36 34.97 0.79
CA SER A 41 -16.67 35.83 -0.17
C SER A 41 -15.15 35.79 0.00
N ILE A 42 -14.66 35.71 1.24
CA ILE A 42 -13.23 35.63 1.56
C ILE A 42 -12.67 34.24 1.21
N LEU A 43 -13.40 33.17 1.54
CA LEU A 43 -13.02 31.79 1.21
C LEU A 43 -12.99 31.55 -0.30
N GLN A 44 -13.91 32.16 -1.06
CA GLN A 44 -13.94 32.03 -2.52
C GLN A 44 -12.83 32.82 -3.20
N THR A 45 -12.43 33.96 -2.63
CA THR A 45 -11.29 34.76 -3.10
C THR A 45 -9.96 34.06 -2.80
N ASP A 46 -9.82 33.46 -1.61
CA ASP A 46 -8.66 32.66 -1.21
C ASP A 46 -8.54 31.36 -2.02
N HIS A 47 -9.64 30.62 -2.22
CA HIS A 47 -9.65 29.46 -3.11
C HIS A 47 -9.27 29.81 -4.55
N SER A 48 -9.72 30.95 -5.08
CA SER A 48 -9.37 31.40 -6.43
C SER A 48 -7.88 31.79 -6.53
N GLN A 49 -7.33 32.45 -5.51
CA GLN A 49 -5.90 32.76 -5.43
C GLN A 49 -5.03 31.52 -5.24
N VAL A 50 -5.46 30.56 -4.42
CA VAL A 50 -4.80 29.26 -4.24
C VAL A 50 -4.80 28.47 -5.55
N MET A 51 -5.94 28.43 -6.26
CA MET A 51 -6.05 27.78 -7.57
C MET A 51 -5.18 28.45 -8.65
N LEU A 52 -5.07 29.79 -8.66
CA LEU A 52 -4.15 30.53 -9.53
C LEU A 52 -2.66 30.29 -9.19
N ASN A 53 -2.33 30.19 -7.89
CA ASN A 53 -0.97 29.83 -7.44
C ASN A 53 -0.60 28.36 -7.71
N LEU A 54 -1.59 27.46 -7.71
CA LEU A 54 -1.41 26.05 -8.08
C LEU A 54 -1.23 25.90 -9.60
N SER A 55 -2.01 26.64 -10.39
CA SER A 55 -1.94 26.68 -11.85
C SER A 55 -0.59 27.21 -12.37
N SER A 56 0.04 28.15 -11.68
CA SER A 56 1.24 28.86 -12.15
C SER A 56 2.58 28.20 -11.81
N ARG A 57 2.59 27.07 -11.08
CA ARG A 57 3.84 26.49 -10.55
C ARG A 57 4.40 25.34 -11.39
N HIS A 58 4.29 25.42 -12.71
CA HIS A 58 4.97 24.49 -13.60
C HIS A 58 6.46 24.86 -13.69
N ARG A 59 7.26 24.44 -12.71
CA ARG A 59 8.72 24.63 -12.76
C ARG A 59 9.31 23.66 -13.78
N PRO A 60 9.96 24.13 -14.86
CA PRO A 60 10.60 23.22 -15.81
C PRO A 60 11.66 22.37 -15.11
N LEU A 61 11.72 21.10 -15.47
CA LEU A 61 12.71 20.17 -14.92
C LEU A 61 14.10 20.58 -15.42
N SER A 62 14.98 20.99 -14.50
CA SER A 62 16.39 21.25 -14.85
C SER A 62 17.04 19.97 -15.40
N PRO A 63 17.96 20.05 -16.37
CA PRO A 63 18.64 18.88 -16.93
C PRO A 63 19.27 17.96 -15.87
N LEU A 64 19.83 18.52 -14.79
CA LEU A 64 20.38 17.75 -13.66
C LEU A 64 19.33 16.91 -12.93
N ARG A 65 18.10 17.41 -12.78
CA ARG A 65 16.98 16.67 -12.16
C ARG A 65 16.50 15.54 -13.07
N ILE A 66 16.48 15.79 -14.38
CA ILE A 66 16.14 14.77 -15.39
C ILE A 66 17.19 13.66 -15.35
N LEU A 67 18.48 14.01 -15.45
CA LEU A 67 19.58 13.05 -15.40
C LEU A 67 19.54 12.24 -14.10
N ARG A 68 19.36 12.89 -12.95
CA ARG A 68 19.21 12.22 -11.66
C ARG A 68 18.02 11.25 -11.67
N GLY A 69 16.88 11.67 -12.21
CA GLY A 69 15.68 10.83 -12.35
C GLY A 69 15.95 9.60 -13.22
N ILE A 70 16.62 9.78 -14.37
CA ILE A 70 17.02 8.69 -15.27
C ILE A 70 17.96 7.72 -14.56
N CYS A 71 19.00 8.21 -13.86
CA CYS A 71 19.89 7.36 -13.09
C CYS A 71 19.14 6.54 -12.03
N CYS A 72 18.21 7.17 -11.29
CA CYS A 72 17.38 6.47 -10.31
C CYS A 72 16.50 5.40 -10.97
N LEU A 73 15.88 5.73 -12.10
CA LEU A 73 15.05 4.79 -12.86
C LEU A 73 15.86 3.59 -13.36
N VAL A 74 17.05 3.83 -13.93
CA VAL A 74 17.95 2.77 -14.40
C VAL A 74 18.34 1.85 -13.24
N VAL A 75 18.72 2.42 -12.08
CA VAL A 75 19.03 1.62 -10.88
C VAL A 75 17.83 0.81 -10.42
N LEU A 76 16.64 1.40 -10.34
CA LEU A 76 15.42 0.69 -9.92
C LEU A 76 15.06 -0.45 -10.88
N LEU A 77 15.08 -0.21 -12.19
CA LEU A 77 14.72 -1.21 -13.20
C LEU A 77 15.75 -2.33 -13.28
N SER A 78 17.04 -2.00 -13.27
CA SER A 78 18.12 -3.01 -13.29
C SER A 78 18.10 -3.88 -12.03
N THR A 79 17.94 -3.28 -10.85
CA THR A 79 17.83 -4.05 -9.60
C THR A 79 16.52 -4.84 -9.56
N ALA A 80 15.41 -4.32 -10.06
CA ALA A 80 14.16 -5.08 -10.19
C ALA A 80 14.34 -6.31 -11.06
N PHE A 81 15.00 -6.17 -12.22
CA PHE A 81 15.29 -7.28 -13.11
C PHE A 81 16.16 -8.34 -12.43
N MET A 82 17.27 -7.95 -11.79
CA MET A 82 18.14 -8.89 -11.06
C MET A 82 17.40 -9.60 -9.92
N MET A 83 16.58 -8.85 -9.18
CA MET A 83 15.81 -9.40 -8.06
C MET A 83 14.74 -10.37 -8.53
N LEU A 84 13.95 -10.00 -9.55
CA LEU A 84 12.88 -10.84 -10.07
C LEU A 84 13.44 -12.04 -10.82
N VAL A 85 14.35 -11.85 -11.77
CA VAL A 85 14.75 -12.92 -12.71
C VAL A 85 15.88 -13.80 -12.17
N CYS A 86 16.77 -13.27 -11.33
CA CYS A 86 17.94 -14.03 -10.87
C CYS A 86 17.80 -14.50 -9.43
N LEU A 87 17.50 -13.60 -8.49
CA LEU A 87 17.56 -13.91 -7.05
C LEU A 87 16.29 -14.57 -6.50
N SER A 88 15.11 -14.04 -6.84
CA SER A 88 13.83 -14.57 -6.39
C SER A 88 13.52 -16.02 -6.82
N PRO A 89 13.83 -16.50 -8.05
CA PRO A 89 13.59 -17.91 -8.42
C PRO A 89 14.44 -18.84 -7.57
N VAL A 90 15.71 -18.49 -7.39
CA VAL A 90 16.66 -19.30 -6.62
C VAL A 90 16.25 -19.34 -5.15
N ALA A 91 15.87 -18.18 -4.59
CA ALA A 91 15.37 -18.05 -3.23
C ALA A 91 13.99 -18.71 -3.01
N TYR A 92 13.19 -18.84 -4.06
CA TYR A 92 11.91 -19.53 -4.01
C TYR A 92 12.09 -21.04 -4.16
N VAL A 93 12.58 -21.50 -5.31
CA VAL A 93 12.58 -22.92 -5.72
C VAL A 93 13.42 -23.78 -4.80
N LEU A 94 14.70 -23.44 -4.59
CA LEU A 94 15.61 -24.33 -3.83
C LEU A 94 15.13 -24.53 -2.39
N PRO A 95 14.79 -23.49 -1.62
CA PRO A 95 14.34 -23.69 -0.25
C PRO A 95 12.93 -24.28 -0.18
N ARG A 96 12.07 -24.08 -1.20
CA ARG A 96 10.70 -24.64 -1.23
C ARG A 96 10.71 -26.17 -1.27
N LEU A 97 11.75 -26.79 -1.85
CA LEU A 97 11.94 -28.24 -1.85
C LEU A 97 12.14 -28.81 -0.44
N PHE A 98 12.62 -28.00 0.51
CA PHE A 98 12.88 -28.42 1.88
C PHE A 98 11.83 -27.90 2.87
N SER A 99 11.40 -26.64 2.72
CA SER A 99 10.45 -26.01 3.62
C SER A 99 9.80 -24.76 3.01
N VAL A 100 8.47 -24.72 3.02
CA VAL A 100 7.67 -23.56 2.63
C VAL A 100 8.03 -22.32 3.45
N ARG A 101 8.19 -22.47 4.77
CA ARG A 101 8.56 -21.37 5.68
C ARG A 101 9.92 -20.77 5.32
N CYS A 102 10.91 -21.62 5.03
CA CYS A 102 12.25 -21.17 4.66
C CYS A 102 12.22 -20.38 3.34
N SER A 103 11.54 -20.92 2.33
CA SER A 103 11.33 -20.26 1.04
C SER A 103 10.69 -18.88 1.22
N ARG A 104 9.58 -18.79 1.97
CA ARG A 104 8.92 -17.51 2.26
C ARG A 104 9.83 -16.51 2.97
N ARG A 105 10.61 -16.97 3.96
CA ARG A 105 11.54 -16.09 4.69
C ARG A 105 12.63 -15.54 3.77
N MET A 106 13.18 -16.38 2.90
CA MET A 106 14.19 -15.97 1.93
C MET A 106 13.62 -15.01 0.88
N THR A 107 12.50 -15.35 0.24
CA THR A 107 11.85 -14.46 -0.73
C THR A 107 11.44 -13.13 -0.11
N SER A 108 10.90 -13.14 1.12
CA SER A 108 10.55 -11.92 1.86
C SER A 108 11.77 -11.06 2.19
N PHE A 109 12.90 -11.66 2.54
CA PHE A 109 14.14 -10.91 2.79
C PHE A 109 14.59 -10.16 1.54
N PHE A 110 14.68 -10.86 0.41
CA PHE A 110 15.06 -10.28 -0.87
C PHE A 110 14.05 -9.22 -1.33
N PHE A 111 12.76 -9.52 -1.25
CA PHE A 111 11.69 -8.59 -1.60
C PHE A 111 11.74 -7.31 -0.75
N SER A 112 11.98 -7.45 0.57
CA SER A 112 12.14 -6.30 1.47
C SER A 112 13.30 -5.41 1.07
N LYS A 113 14.45 -5.98 0.68
CA LYS A 113 15.61 -5.19 0.26
C LYS A 113 15.31 -4.40 -0.99
N TRP A 114 14.70 -5.03 -1.98
CA TRP A 114 14.30 -4.34 -3.21
C TRP A 114 13.25 -3.26 -2.95
N LEU A 115 12.17 -3.58 -2.24
CA LEU A 115 11.12 -2.61 -1.91
C LEU A 115 11.67 -1.42 -1.11
N SER A 116 12.67 -1.61 -0.25
CA SER A 116 13.24 -0.53 0.57
C SER A 116 13.92 0.57 -0.25
N LEU A 117 14.30 0.30 -1.50
CA LEU A 117 14.84 1.30 -2.43
C LEU A 117 13.83 2.42 -2.70
N TRP A 118 12.54 2.13 -2.67
CA TRP A 118 11.48 3.10 -2.91
C TRP A 118 11.30 4.09 -1.75
N PRO A 119 11.03 3.69 -0.49
CA PRO A 119 11.08 4.60 0.66
C PRO A 119 12.38 5.40 0.73
N PHE A 120 13.52 4.77 0.44
CA PHE A 120 14.81 5.47 0.41
C PHE A 120 14.85 6.58 -0.65
N LEU A 121 14.44 6.28 -1.89
CA LEU A 121 14.36 7.28 -2.96
C LEU A 121 13.45 8.45 -2.58
N PHE A 122 12.29 8.17 -2.00
CA PHE A 122 11.30 9.20 -1.69
C PHE A 122 11.72 10.05 -0.48
N GLU A 123 12.04 9.42 0.64
CA GLU A 123 12.35 10.14 1.87
C GLU A 123 13.75 10.75 1.85
N LYS A 124 14.75 10.03 1.32
CA LYS A 124 16.16 10.46 1.43
C LYS A 124 16.64 11.26 0.24
N ILE A 125 16.29 10.86 -0.99
CA ILE A 125 16.72 11.54 -2.21
C ILE A 125 15.76 12.67 -2.59
N ASN A 126 14.45 12.42 -2.55
CA ASN A 126 13.43 13.38 -2.93
C ASN A 126 12.95 14.26 -1.76
N LYS A 127 13.37 13.96 -0.53
CA LYS A 127 13.02 14.72 0.69
C LYS A 127 11.52 14.77 0.95
N THR A 128 10.79 13.75 0.50
CA THR A 128 9.37 13.58 0.80
C THR A 128 9.19 13.31 2.30
N LYS A 129 8.39 14.14 2.98
CA LYS A 129 8.01 13.93 4.37
C LYS A 129 6.73 13.10 4.42
N VAL A 130 6.81 11.90 5.01
CA VAL A 130 5.64 11.06 5.28
C VAL A 130 5.19 11.29 6.72
N VAL A 131 3.91 11.59 6.92
CA VAL A 131 3.30 11.84 8.23
C VAL A 131 2.27 10.75 8.50
N TRP A 132 2.27 10.23 9.72
CA TRP A 132 1.33 9.21 10.20
C TRP A 132 0.51 9.81 11.33
N SER A 133 -0.79 9.57 11.30
CA SER A 133 -1.74 10.00 12.32
C SER A 133 -2.65 8.83 12.68
N GLY A 134 -3.18 8.83 13.90
CA GLY A 134 -4.02 7.76 14.43
C GLY A 134 -3.26 6.81 15.35
N GLU A 135 -3.83 5.61 15.55
CA GLU A 135 -3.33 4.63 16.50
C GLU A 135 -2.03 3.94 16.07
N ILE A 136 -1.25 3.52 17.05
CA ILE A 136 0.04 2.87 16.82
C ILE A 136 -0.18 1.38 16.61
N VAL A 137 0.12 0.89 15.41
CA VAL A 137 0.20 -0.55 15.14
C VAL A 137 1.46 -1.13 15.82
N PRO A 138 1.35 -2.14 16.71
CA PRO A 138 2.53 -2.74 17.35
C PRO A 138 3.48 -3.39 16.33
N PRO A 139 4.80 -3.37 16.57
CA PRO A 139 5.73 -4.09 15.73
C PRO A 139 5.51 -5.60 15.86
N GLY A 140 5.74 -6.35 14.80
CA GLY A 140 5.64 -7.80 14.86
C GLY A 140 4.24 -8.38 14.62
N GLU A 141 3.20 -7.56 14.60
CA GLU A 141 1.83 -8.04 14.39
C GLU A 141 1.55 -8.46 12.93
N ARG A 142 0.59 -9.37 12.77
CA ARG A 142 -0.07 -9.65 11.50
C ARG A 142 -1.14 -8.59 11.28
N VAL A 143 -1.22 -8.06 10.06
CA VAL A 143 -2.09 -6.90 9.77
C VAL A 143 -2.87 -7.14 8.49
N LEU A 144 -4.16 -6.86 8.55
CA LEU A 144 -5.01 -6.62 7.37
C LEU A 144 -5.09 -5.11 7.15
N LEU A 145 -4.46 -4.62 6.08
CA LEU A 145 -4.51 -3.23 5.67
C LEU A 145 -5.65 -3.05 4.66
N LEU A 146 -6.68 -2.34 5.08
CA LEU A 146 -7.75 -1.85 4.21
C LEU A 146 -7.45 -0.41 3.85
N CYS A 147 -7.27 -0.12 2.57
CA CYS A 147 -6.90 1.21 2.11
C CYS A 147 -7.77 1.60 0.92
N ASN A 148 -8.18 2.87 0.86
CA ASN A 148 -8.81 3.43 -0.33
C ASN A 148 -7.79 3.48 -1.47
N HIS A 149 -8.24 3.40 -2.72
CA HIS A 149 -7.40 3.49 -3.91
C HIS A 149 -7.65 4.84 -4.59
N ARG A 150 -6.74 5.77 -4.38
CA ARG A 150 -6.84 7.15 -4.88
C ARG A 150 -5.78 7.45 -5.93
N THR A 151 -4.65 6.75 -5.91
CA THR A 151 -3.56 6.97 -6.85
C THR A 151 -2.88 5.66 -7.26
N GLU A 152 -2.31 5.65 -8.46
CA GLU A 152 -1.43 4.58 -8.95
C GLU A 152 -0.14 4.40 -8.13
N VAL A 153 0.09 5.20 -7.09
CA VAL A 153 1.29 5.13 -6.25
C VAL A 153 0.96 4.87 -4.78
N ASP A 154 -0.28 4.48 -4.46
CA ASP A 154 -0.73 4.28 -3.08
C ASP A 154 0.10 3.23 -2.32
N TRP A 155 0.55 2.19 -3.02
CA TRP A 155 1.45 1.17 -2.47
C TRP A 155 2.72 1.74 -1.86
N MET A 156 3.19 2.90 -2.34
CA MET A 156 4.40 3.54 -1.84
C MET A 156 4.24 4.03 -0.40
N TYR A 157 3.06 4.54 -0.03
CA TYR A 157 2.77 4.90 1.35
C TYR A 157 2.82 3.65 2.23
N LEU A 158 2.21 2.56 1.77
CA LEU A 158 2.17 1.29 2.50
C LEU A 158 3.57 0.69 2.72
N TRP A 159 4.49 0.85 1.75
CA TRP A 159 5.89 0.44 1.91
C TRP A 159 6.62 1.28 2.98
N ASN A 160 6.39 2.59 3.00
CA ASN A 160 6.94 3.47 4.04
C ASN A 160 6.41 3.11 5.44
N PHE A 161 5.18 2.61 5.53
CA PHE A 161 4.62 2.13 6.79
C PHE A 161 5.26 0.81 7.22
N ALA A 162 5.23 -0.19 6.34
CA ALA A 162 5.65 -1.54 6.65
C ALA A 162 7.14 -1.63 6.97
N ILE A 163 7.99 -0.80 6.37
CA ILE A 163 9.43 -0.77 6.70
C ILE A 163 9.66 -0.35 8.15
N ARG A 164 8.87 0.60 8.67
CA ARG A 164 8.95 1.07 10.06
C ARG A 164 8.45 0.03 11.06
N LYS A 165 7.59 -0.88 10.63
CA LYS A 165 7.10 -2.01 11.45
C LYS A 165 7.91 -3.29 11.27
N GLY A 166 8.97 -3.27 10.46
CA GLY A 166 9.80 -4.45 10.19
C GLY A 166 9.08 -5.54 9.37
N ARG A 167 8.09 -5.14 8.56
CA ARG A 167 7.16 -6.05 7.89
C ARG A 167 7.12 -5.88 6.36
N LEU A 168 7.97 -5.04 5.79
CA LEU A 168 8.00 -4.70 4.35
C LEU A 168 8.05 -5.92 3.42
N GLY A 169 8.90 -6.91 3.70
CA GLY A 169 9.02 -8.12 2.88
C GLY A 169 7.84 -9.09 2.97
N TYR A 170 6.99 -8.92 3.99
CA TYR A 170 5.86 -9.79 4.30
C TYR A 170 4.53 -9.23 3.81
N ILE A 171 4.58 -8.14 3.05
CA ILE A 171 3.41 -7.60 2.37
C ILE A 171 2.92 -8.60 1.32
N LYS A 172 1.61 -8.83 1.30
CA LYS A 172 0.89 -9.58 0.27
C LYS A 172 -0.22 -8.69 -0.28
N TYR A 173 -0.43 -8.73 -1.60
CA TYR A 173 -1.49 -7.98 -2.25
C TYR A 173 -2.59 -8.91 -2.73
N ILE A 174 -3.84 -8.46 -2.59
CA ILE A 174 -4.94 -8.93 -3.42
C ILE A 174 -4.95 -8.10 -4.70
N LEU A 175 -4.78 -8.73 -5.86
CA LEU A 175 -4.58 -8.06 -7.15
C LEU A 175 -5.46 -8.66 -8.25
N LYS A 176 -5.70 -7.89 -9.32
CA LYS A 176 -6.53 -8.35 -10.44
C LYS A 176 -5.85 -9.52 -11.18
N ASN A 177 -6.57 -10.61 -11.41
CA ASN A 177 -6.06 -11.82 -12.07
C ASN A 177 -5.44 -11.54 -13.46
N SER A 178 -5.92 -10.51 -14.18
CA SER A 178 -5.30 -10.11 -15.46
C SER A 178 -3.83 -9.68 -15.34
N LEU A 179 -3.40 -9.18 -14.18
CA LEU A 179 -2.00 -8.82 -13.92
C LEU A 179 -1.09 -10.06 -13.82
N MET A 180 -1.65 -11.22 -13.46
CA MET A 180 -0.91 -12.48 -13.43
C MET A 180 -0.53 -12.96 -14.83
N LYS A 181 -1.18 -12.44 -15.88
CA LYS A 181 -0.88 -12.79 -17.28
C LYS A 181 0.31 -12.02 -17.84
N LEU A 182 0.83 -11.02 -17.12
CA LEU A 182 1.98 -10.25 -17.58
C LEU A 182 3.28 -11.07 -17.47
N PRO A 183 4.11 -11.11 -18.52
CA PRO A 183 5.39 -11.80 -18.45
C PRO A 183 6.27 -11.15 -17.38
N ILE A 184 7.10 -11.96 -16.72
CA ILE A 184 7.97 -11.58 -15.59
C ILE A 184 7.17 -11.22 -14.32
N PHE A 185 6.24 -10.27 -14.40
CA PHE A 185 5.45 -9.80 -13.26
C PHE A 185 4.53 -10.88 -12.70
N GLY A 186 3.76 -11.58 -13.53
CA GLY A 186 2.83 -12.62 -13.07
C GLY A 186 3.55 -13.75 -12.34
N TRP A 187 4.70 -14.16 -12.88
CA TRP A 187 5.55 -15.15 -12.22
C TRP A 187 6.17 -14.62 -10.92
N GLY A 188 6.61 -13.36 -10.88
CA GLY A 188 7.04 -12.69 -9.65
C GLY A 188 5.94 -12.64 -8.58
N PHE A 189 4.71 -12.31 -8.96
CA PHE A 189 3.56 -12.29 -8.05
C PHE A 189 3.26 -13.67 -7.46
N HIS A 190 3.44 -14.75 -8.23
CA HIS A 190 3.36 -16.11 -7.69
C HIS A 190 4.46 -16.42 -6.67
N ILE A 191 5.72 -16.04 -6.94
CA ILE A 191 6.82 -16.22 -5.98
C ILE A 191 6.55 -15.50 -4.66
N PHE A 192 5.95 -14.31 -4.74
CA PHE A 192 5.63 -13.52 -3.56
C PHE A 192 4.31 -13.92 -2.90
N ASP A 193 3.67 -15.02 -3.30
CA ASP A 193 2.38 -15.50 -2.75
C ASP A 193 1.29 -14.40 -2.77
N PHE A 194 1.21 -13.57 -3.83
CA PHE A 194 0.12 -12.60 -4.00
C PHE A 194 -1.18 -13.28 -4.44
N ILE A 195 -2.32 -12.73 -4.02
CA ILE A 195 -3.64 -13.35 -4.21
C ILE A 195 -4.31 -12.75 -5.46
N PRO A 196 -4.44 -13.50 -6.57
CA PRO A 196 -5.16 -13.01 -7.73
C PRO A 196 -6.67 -13.13 -7.52
N VAL A 197 -7.43 -12.14 -7.99
CA VAL A 197 -8.90 -12.12 -7.93
C VAL A 197 -9.52 -11.65 -9.25
N GLU A 198 -10.65 -12.22 -9.61
CA GLU A 198 -11.47 -11.81 -10.75
C GLU A 198 -12.46 -10.69 -10.41
N ARG A 199 -12.59 -10.37 -9.12
CA ARG A 199 -13.56 -9.41 -8.55
C ARG A 199 -15.00 -9.93 -8.63
N LYS A 200 -15.15 -11.25 -8.48
CA LYS A 200 -16.43 -11.95 -8.38
C LYS A 200 -16.34 -12.89 -7.20
N TRP A 201 -17.04 -12.55 -6.12
CA TRP A 201 -16.90 -13.27 -4.85
C TRP A 201 -17.15 -14.77 -4.99
N GLU A 202 -18.10 -15.15 -5.85
CA GLU A 202 -18.49 -16.53 -6.12
C GLU A 202 -17.33 -17.37 -6.68
N HIS A 203 -16.38 -16.74 -7.36
CA HIS A 203 -15.19 -17.39 -7.92
C HIS A 203 -13.98 -17.23 -6.99
N ASP A 204 -13.84 -16.06 -6.37
CA ASP A 204 -12.66 -15.68 -5.61
C ASP A 204 -12.64 -16.25 -4.18
N GLU A 205 -13.80 -16.54 -3.57
CA GLU A 205 -13.89 -16.96 -2.17
C GLU A 205 -13.05 -18.21 -1.88
N LEU A 206 -13.19 -19.26 -2.71
CA LEU A 206 -12.48 -20.51 -2.52
C LEU A 206 -10.97 -20.33 -2.67
N LEU A 207 -10.55 -19.56 -3.69
CA LEU A 207 -9.14 -19.26 -3.96
C LEU A 207 -8.50 -18.46 -2.81
N ILE A 208 -9.18 -17.41 -2.34
CA ILE A 208 -8.71 -16.61 -1.21
C ILE A 208 -8.57 -17.49 0.03
N ARG A 209 -9.59 -18.32 0.34
CA ARG A 209 -9.56 -19.26 1.48
C ARG A 209 -8.40 -20.23 1.38
N GLU A 210 -8.19 -20.85 0.23
CA GLU A 210 -7.10 -21.79 -0.01
C GLU A 210 -5.74 -21.11 0.22
N MET A 211 -5.54 -19.93 -0.38
CA MET A 211 -4.30 -19.19 -0.23
C MET A 211 -4.04 -18.76 1.22
N LEU A 212 -5.04 -18.23 1.91
CA LEU A 212 -4.91 -17.82 3.31
C LEU A 212 -4.73 -19.00 4.25
N SER A 213 -5.27 -20.18 3.91
CA SER A 213 -5.04 -21.41 4.68
C SER A 213 -3.55 -21.79 4.75
N THR A 214 -2.77 -21.39 3.75
CA THR A 214 -1.32 -21.60 3.76
C THR A 214 -0.57 -20.70 4.75
N PHE A 215 -1.23 -19.68 5.32
CA PHE A 215 -0.70 -18.74 6.32
C PHE A 215 -1.36 -18.95 7.70
N LEU A 216 -1.87 -20.15 7.98
CA LEU A 216 -2.48 -20.47 9.28
C LEU A 216 -1.45 -20.54 10.42
N ASP A 217 -0.17 -20.73 10.11
CA ASP A 217 0.88 -20.65 11.13
C ASP A 217 0.95 -19.24 11.73
N PRO A 218 0.69 -19.07 13.03
CA PRO A 218 0.78 -17.76 13.68
C PRO A 218 2.19 -17.15 13.63
N LEU A 219 3.22 -17.99 13.47
CA LEU A 219 4.62 -17.55 13.36
C LEU A 219 4.97 -17.02 11.97
N ASP A 220 4.17 -17.29 10.94
CA ASP A 220 4.35 -16.73 9.61
C ASP A 220 3.88 -15.26 9.61
N PRO A 221 4.78 -14.27 9.40
CA PRO A 221 4.37 -12.88 9.34
C PRO A 221 3.54 -12.62 8.09
N LEU A 222 2.46 -11.85 8.24
CA LEU A 222 1.56 -11.53 7.14
C LEU A 222 1.05 -10.09 7.25
N TRP A 223 1.27 -9.31 6.20
CA TRP A 223 0.68 -7.99 6.01
C TRP A 223 -0.14 -8.00 4.72
N LEU A 224 -1.43 -8.31 4.83
CA LEU A 224 -2.30 -8.40 3.67
C LEU A 224 -2.89 -7.03 3.34
N ILE A 225 -2.66 -6.54 2.12
CA ILE A 225 -3.19 -5.27 1.63
C ILE A 225 -4.37 -5.53 0.71
N VAL A 226 -5.46 -4.82 0.98
CA VAL A 226 -6.68 -4.88 0.18
C VAL A 226 -7.16 -3.47 -0.11
N PHE A 227 -7.42 -3.23 -1.40
CA PHE A 227 -8.09 -2.04 -1.91
C PHE A 227 -9.54 -2.42 -2.25
N PRO A 228 -10.48 -2.26 -1.32
CA PRO A 228 -11.85 -2.78 -1.45
C PRO A 228 -12.64 -2.10 -2.57
N GLU A 229 -12.27 -0.88 -2.94
CA GLU A 229 -12.86 -0.12 -4.05
C GLU A 229 -12.62 -0.78 -5.41
N GLY A 230 -11.57 -1.61 -5.53
CA GLY A 230 -11.29 -2.42 -6.71
C GLY A 230 -10.75 -1.65 -7.92
N THR A 231 -10.93 -0.33 -8.03
CA THR A 231 -10.38 0.54 -9.08
C THR A 231 -10.22 1.95 -8.54
N ASP A 232 -9.21 2.69 -9.01
CA ASP A 232 -9.14 4.14 -8.80
C ASP A 232 -10.43 4.80 -9.33
N TYR A 233 -11.00 5.74 -8.57
CA TYR A 233 -12.11 6.56 -9.05
C TYR A 233 -11.61 7.53 -10.12
N THR A 234 -11.75 7.16 -11.40
CA THR A 234 -11.71 8.10 -12.53
C THR A 234 -13.07 8.71 -12.77
#